data_AF-A0A418GBF0-F1
#
_entry.id   AF-A0A418GBF0-F1
#
_cell.length_a   1.000
_cell.length_b   1.000
_cell.length_c   1.000
_cell.angle_alpha   90.00
_cell.angle_beta   90.00
_cell.angle_gamma   90.00
#
_symmetry.space_group_name_H-M   'P 1'
#
loop_
_entity.id
_entity.type
_entity.pdbx_description
1 polymer ?
#
loop_
_entity_poly.entity_id
_entity_poly.type
_entity_poly.pdbx_seq_one_letter_code
_entity_poly.pdbx_strand_id
1 'polypeptide(L)'
;MQKVKLNNGIEMPLLGFGVFQMTDAAECERAVIDAINSGYRLIDTAASYQNEIQVGNALKQSGIARNELFVTTKLWLQDTSYEGAKAQFE
;
A
#
# COMPACT_ATOMS: atom_id res chain seq x y z
N MET A 1 -7.59 16.86 0.08
CA MET A 1 -7.39 15.96 1.24
C MET A 1 -6.30 16.53 2.13
N GLN A 2 -6.46 16.49 3.45
CA GLN A 2 -5.43 17.00 4.38
C GLN A 2 -4.21 16.07 4.39
N LYS A 3 -3.03 16.66 4.52
CA LYS A 3 -1.74 15.96 4.57
C LYS A 3 -0.91 16.48 5.74
N VAL A 4 0.03 15.67 6.19
CA VAL A 4 1.10 16.05 7.11
C VAL A 4 2.44 16.02 6.39
N LYS A 5 3.31 16.98 6.69
CA LYS A 5 4.67 17.01 6.18
C LYS A 5 5.57 16.20 7.11
N LEU A 6 6.19 15.15 6.58
CA LEU A 6 7.16 14.34 7.31
C LEU A 6 8.45 15.15 7.54
N ASN A 7 9.31 14.68 8.44
CA ASN A 7 10.56 15.38 8.82
C ASN A 7 11.55 15.57 7.64
N ASN A 8 11.43 14.76 6.59
CA ASN A 8 12.20 14.85 5.35
C ASN A 8 11.52 15.68 4.25
N GLY A 9 10.35 16.28 4.56
CA GLY A 9 9.62 17.18 3.69
C GLY A 9 8.60 16.55 2.75
N ILE A 10 8.50 15.22 2.70
CA ILE A 10 7.47 14.51 1.92
C ILE A 10 6.09 14.75 2.55
N GLU A 11 5.07 14.96 1.73
CA GLU A 11 3.69 15.06 2.21
C GLU A 11 3.01 13.69 2.23
N MET A 12 2.48 13.29 3.39
CA MET A 12 1.73 12.05 3.57
C MET A 12 0.25 12.37 3.81
N PRO A 13 -0.71 11.72 3.13
CA PRO A 13 -2.13 11.87 3.46
C PRO A 13 -2.42 11.50 4.92
N LEU A 14 -3.24 12.32 5.61
CA LEU A 14 -3.64 12.03 6.99
C LEU A 14 -4.59 10.83 7.11
N LEU A 15 -5.36 10.57 6.06
CA LEU A 15 -6.29 9.45 5.99
C LEU A 15 -5.77 8.43 4.96
N GLY A 16 -5.71 7.18 5.38
CA GLY A 16 -5.28 6.05 4.57
C GLY A 16 -6.22 4.87 4.68
N PHE A 17 -6.17 4.02 3.67
CA PHE A 17 -6.89 2.75 3.62
C PHE A 17 -5.90 1.62 3.87
N GLY A 18 -6.14 0.85 4.93
CA GLY A 18 -5.35 -0.34 5.26
C GLY A 18 -6.03 -1.60 4.76
N VAL A 19 -5.27 -2.47 4.12
CA VAL A 19 -5.66 -3.87 3.90
C VAL A 19 -5.12 -4.75 5.02
N PHE A 20 -5.69 -5.93 5.19
CA PHE A 20 -5.20 -6.96 6.09
C PHE A 20 -5.32 -8.33 5.41
N GLN A 21 -5.05 -9.42 6.13
CA GLN A 21 -5.23 -10.78 5.63
C GLN A 21 -6.70 -11.02 5.23
N MET A 22 -6.97 -10.89 3.94
CA MET A 22 -8.24 -11.20 3.29
C MET A 22 -8.08 -12.55 2.58
N THR A 23 -9.01 -13.47 2.82
CA THR A 23 -8.96 -14.81 2.23
C THR A 23 -9.35 -14.83 0.75
N ASP A 24 -10.11 -13.83 0.30
CA ASP A 24 -10.50 -13.67 -1.10
C ASP A 24 -9.64 -12.59 -1.76
N ALA A 25 -8.86 -12.99 -2.77
CA ALA A 25 -8.02 -12.10 -3.54
C ALA A 25 -8.82 -11.04 -4.32
N ALA A 26 -9.99 -11.41 -4.85
CA ALA A 26 -10.84 -10.50 -5.61
C ALA A 26 -11.49 -9.45 -4.69
N GLU A 27 -11.80 -9.84 -3.45
CA GLU A 27 -12.27 -8.89 -2.43
C GLU A 27 -11.19 -7.86 -2.09
N CYS A 28 -9.95 -8.30 -1.87
CA CYS A 28 -8.84 -7.39 -1.58
C CYS A 28 -8.61 -6.38 -2.71
N GLU A 29 -8.58 -6.85 -3.97
CA GLU A 29 -8.38 -5.99 -5.13
C GLU A 29 -9.52 -4.97 -5.28
N ARG A 30 -10.78 -5.43 -5.17
CA ARG A 30 -11.97 -4.57 -5.22
C ARG A 30 -11.96 -3.53 -4.11
N ALA A 31 -11.64 -3.92 -2.88
CA ALA A 31 -11.62 -3.01 -1.73
C ALA A 31 -10.62 -1.85 -1.92
N VAL A 32 -9.45 -2.13 -2.50
CA VAL A 32 -8.46 -1.08 -2.82
C VAL A 32 -8.96 -0.17 -3.95
N ILE A 33 -9.58 -0.72 -4.99
CA ILE A 33 -10.20 0.07 -6.07
C ILE A 33 -11.29 0.99 -5.51
N ASP A 34 -12.19 0.46 -4.69
CA ASP A 34 -13.28 1.21 -4.06
C ASP A 34 -12.75 2.32 -3.15
N ALA A 35 -11.68 2.07 -2.39
CA ALA A 35 -11.02 3.08 -1.57
C ALA A 35 -10.45 4.22 -2.43
N ILE A 36 -9.76 3.90 -3.52
CA ILE A 36 -9.19 4.92 -4.42
C ILE A 36 -10.30 5.74 -5.09
N ASN A 37 -11.37 5.09 -5.54
CA ASN A 37 -12.55 5.74 -6.12
C ASN A 37 -13.29 6.63 -5.11
N SER A 38 -13.25 6.26 -3.83
CA SER A 38 -13.81 7.05 -2.72
C SER A 38 -12.92 8.24 -2.32
N GLY A 39 -11.73 8.37 -2.91
CA GLY A 39 -10.84 9.52 -2.71
C GLY A 39 -9.61 9.24 -1.84
N TYR A 40 -9.40 8.01 -1.35
CA TYR A 40 -8.17 7.67 -0.64
C TYR A 40 -6.97 7.76 -1.59
N ARG A 41 -5.86 8.26 -1.05
CA ARG A 41 -4.55 8.29 -1.77
C ARG A 41 -3.41 7.70 -0.95
N LEU A 42 -3.65 7.28 0.30
CA LEU A 42 -2.71 6.50 1.09
C LEU A 42 -3.23 5.07 1.18
N ILE A 43 -2.46 4.10 0.70
CA ILE A 43 -2.75 2.67 0.77
C ILE A 43 -1.67 2.00 1.63
N ASP A 44 -2.09 1.24 2.64
CA ASP A 44 -1.21 0.53 3.57
C ASP A 44 -1.40 -0.99 3.44
N THR A 45 -0.29 -1.71 3.24
CA THR A 45 -0.20 -3.17 3.19
C THR A 45 1.06 -3.67 3.92
N ALA A 46 1.36 -4.96 3.86
CA ALA A 46 2.57 -5.59 4.38
C ALA A 46 2.82 -6.93 3.68
N ALA A 47 4.08 -7.36 3.58
CA ALA A 47 4.44 -8.67 3.03
C ALA A 47 3.73 -9.83 3.75
N SER A 48 3.58 -9.74 5.08
CA SER A 48 2.90 -10.77 5.88
C SER A 48 1.40 -10.90 5.61
N TYR A 49 0.79 -9.94 4.92
CA TYR A 49 -0.62 -10.00 4.55
C TYR A 49 -0.85 -10.84 3.29
N GLN A 50 0.21 -11.17 2.55
CA GLN A 50 0.18 -12.02 1.35
C GLN A 50 -0.78 -11.51 0.26
N ASN A 51 -0.94 -10.18 0.16
CA ASN A 51 -1.90 -9.53 -0.74
C ASN A 51 -1.32 -8.34 -1.53
N GLU A 52 0.00 -8.15 -1.53
CA GLU A 52 0.67 -7.06 -2.26
C GLU A 52 0.44 -7.14 -3.78
N ILE A 53 0.28 -8.35 -4.32
CA ILE A 53 -0.09 -8.57 -5.73
C ILE A 53 -1.46 -7.94 -6.03
N GLN A 54 -2.46 -8.19 -5.18
CA GLN A 54 -3.82 -7.66 -5.33
C GLN A 54 -3.84 -6.14 -5.16
N VAL A 55 -3.08 -5.61 -4.21
CA VAL A 55 -2.88 -4.15 -4.08
C VAL A 55 -2.29 -3.60 -5.37
N GLY A 56 -1.19 -4.17 -5.87
CA GLY A 56 -0.52 -3.72 -7.10
C GLY A 56 -1.43 -3.75 -8.34
N ASN A 57 -2.27 -4.79 -8.47
CA ASN A 57 -3.28 -4.88 -9.53
C ASN A 57 -4.31 -3.75 -9.42
N ALA A 58 -4.85 -3.50 -8.23
CA ALA A 58 -5.81 -2.43 -7.98
C ALA A 58 -5.23 -1.05 -8.31
N LEU A 59 -3.97 -0.79 -7.94
CA LEU A 59 -3.29 0.47 -8.28
C LEU A 59 -3.24 0.69 -9.80
N LYS A 60 -2.87 -0.35 -10.57
CA LYS A 60 -2.83 -0.28 -12.05
C LYS A 60 -4.20 -0.06 -12.66
N GLN A 61 -5.24 -0.69 -12.11
CA GLN A 61 -6.62 -0.57 -12.62
C GLN A 61 -7.30 0.74 -12.24
N SER A 62 -6.84 1.40 -11.16
CA SER A 62 -7.48 2.62 -10.64
C SER A 62 -7.50 3.81 -11.59
N GLY A 63 -6.61 3.82 -12.60
CA GLY A 63 -6.45 4.96 -13.53
C GLY A 63 -5.84 6.22 -12.89
N ILE A 64 -5.48 6.17 -11.61
CA ILE A 64 -4.82 7.29 -10.91
C ILE A 64 -3.32 7.28 -11.20
N ALA A 65 -2.76 8.45 -11.49
CA ALA A 65 -1.33 8.59 -11.73
C ALA A 65 -0.53 8.14 -10.49
N ARG A 66 0.56 7.39 -10.70
CA ARG A 66 1.33 6.80 -9.60
C ARG A 66 1.85 7.86 -8.61
N ASN A 67 2.20 9.05 -9.07
CA ASN A 67 2.69 10.15 -8.23
C ASN A 67 1.61 10.80 -7.35
N GLU A 68 0.33 10.49 -7.56
CA GLU A 68 -0.78 10.92 -6.70
C GLU A 68 -1.05 9.94 -5.55
N LEU A 69 -0.42 8.75 -5.57
CA LEU A 69 -0.62 7.68 -4.60
C LEU A 69 0.57 7.60 -3.63
N PHE A 70 0.27 7.50 -2.34
CA PHE A 70 1.19 7.14 -1.29
C PHE A 70 0.94 5.67 -0.93
N VAL A 71 1.96 4.82 -1.08
CA VAL A 71 1.83 3.37 -0.85
C VAL A 71 2.83 2.95 0.20
N THR A 72 2.37 2.23 1.21
CA THR A 72 3.20 1.74 2.31
C THR A 72 3.15 0.22 2.33
N THR A 73 4.32 -0.42 2.44
CA THR A 73 4.46 -1.84 2.77
C THR A 73 5.44 -2.01 3.94
N LYS A 74 5.55 -3.23 4.47
CA LYS A 74 6.30 -3.55 5.69
C LYS A 74 7.09 -4.84 5.48
N LEU A 75 8.37 -4.81 5.86
CA LEU A 75 9.25 -5.97 5.94
C LEU A 75 8.69 -6.99 6.93
N TRP A 76 8.72 -8.27 6.57
CA TRP A 76 8.39 -9.38 7.44
C TRP A 76 9.62 -9.86 8.21
N LEU A 77 9.39 -10.35 9.43
CA LEU A 77 10.44 -10.66 10.40
C LEU A 77 11.45 -11.72 9.92
N GLN A 78 11.05 -12.61 9.01
CA GLN A 78 11.93 -13.66 8.47
C GLN A 78 13.14 -13.09 7.73
N ASP A 79 12.99 -11.88 7.19
CA ASP A 79 14.00 -11.22 6.37
C ASP A 79 14.58 -9.98 7.08
N THR A 80 14.45 -9.88 8.41
CA THR A 80 15.02 -8.77 9.20
C THR A 80 16.53 -8.94 9.40
N SER A 81 17.26 -8.87 8.30
CA SER A 81 18.72 -8.78 8.19
C SER A 81 19.06 -7.78 7.07
N TYR A 82 20.32 -7.38 6.94
CA TYR A 82 20.70 -6.42 5.90
C TYR A 82 20.43 -6.96 4.49
N GLU A 83 20.88 -8.19 4.23
CA GLU A 83 20.71 -8.87 2.95
C GLU A 83 19.26 -9.32 2.74
N GLY A 84 18.62 -9.84 3.79
CA GLY A 84 17.22 -10.27 3.75
C GLY A 84 16.28 -9.10 3.44
N ALA A 85 16.50 -7.94 4.08
CA ALA A 85 15.63 -6.79 3.89
C ALA A 85 15.70 -6.25 2.45
N LYS A 86 16.90 -6.28 1.84
CA LYS A 86 17.04 -5.96 0.42
C LYS A 86 16.35 -6.98 -0.46
N ALA A 87 16.53 -8.28 -0.18
CA ALA A 87 15.97 -9.35 -1.00
C ALA A 87 14.43 -9.37 -0.96
N GLN A 88 13.81 -9.11 0.19
CA GLN A 88 12.35 -9.06 0.31
C GLN A 88 11.74 -7.74 -0.19
N PHE A 89 12.52 -6.65 -0.20
CA PHE A 89 12.04 -5.37 -0.72
C PHE A 89 11.85 -5.37 -2.24
N GLU A 90 12.64 -6.16 -2.97
CA GLU A 90 12.57 -6.32 -4.44
C GLU A 90 11.41 -7.24 -4.86
#